data_AF-A0A5D0CP46-F1
#
_entry.id   AF-A0A5D0CP46-F1
#
_cell.length_a   1.000
_cell.length_b   1.000
_cell.length_c   1.000
_cell.angle_alpha   90.00
_cell.angle_beta   90.00
_cell.angle_gamma   90.00
#
_symmetry.space_group_name_H-M   'P 1'
#
loop_
_entity.id
_entity.type
_entity.pdbx_description
1 polymer ?
#
loop_
_entity_poly.entity_id
_entity_poly.type
_entity_poly.pdbx_seq_one_letter_code
_entity_poly.pdbx_strand_id
1 'polypeptide(L)'
;MKDATVTLSYESFQEIKRKADLYDATKVSNLAREERQIKFIESLCHTIEKANDSKSLEHKQFYIARGIREICENYGMDLLENYGELDEGQDPEAEKPVIST
;
A
#
# COMPACT_ATOMS: atom_id res chain seq x y z
N MET A 1 4.72 -30.39 -43.18
CA MET A 1 3.91 -29.78 -42.10
C MET A 1 2.53 -29.53 -42.66
N LYS A 2 1.46 -30.03 -42.03
CA LYS A 2 0.08 -29.73 -42.43
C LYS A 2 -0.40 -28.59 -41.56
N ASP A 3 -0.69 -27.43 -42.14
CA ASP A 3 -1.35 -26.34 -41.44
C ASP A 3 -2.78 -26.78 -41.13
N ALA A 4 -3.03 -27.14 -39.87
CA ALA A 4 -4.36 -27.49 -39.40
C ALA A 4 -5.17 -26.20 -39.24
N THR A 5 -6.11 -25.95 -40.16
CA THR A 5 -7.10 -24.89 -39.99
C THR A 5 -8.09 -25.35 -38.91
N VAL A 6 -7.93 -24.86 -37.69
CA VAL A 6 -8.86 -25.14 -36.59
C VAL A 6 -10.07 -24.24 -36.75
N THR A 7 -11.16 -24.79 -37.30
CA THR A 7 -12.45 -24.08 -37.43
C THR A 7 -13.17 -24.15 -36.08
N LEU A 8 -12.98 -23.13 -35.25
CA LEU A 8 -13.76 -22.96 -34.02
C LEU A 8 -15.14 -22.38 -34.35
N SER A 9 -16.17 -22.83 -33.63
CA SER A 9 -17.49 -22.21 -33.73
C SER A 9 -17.41 -20.77 -33.20
N TYR A 10 -18.32 -19.91 -33.67
CA TYR A 10 -18.43 -18.55 -33.18
C TYR A 10 -18.66 -18.50 -31.66
N GLU A 11 -19.45 -19.43 -31.12
CA GLU A 11 -19.71 -19.54 -29.68
C GLU A 11 -18.43 -19.87 -28.89
N SER A 12 -17.63 -20.82 -29.38
CA SER A 12 -16.33 -21.13 -28.77
C SER A 12 -15.37 -19.94 -28.82
N PHE A 13 -15.37 -19.19 -29.93
CA PHE A 13 -14.58 -17.96 -30.04
C PHE A 13 -15.04 -16.89 -29.03
N GLN A 14 -16.35 -16.67 -28.87
CA GLN A 14 -16.89 -15.71 -27.90
C GLN A 14 -16.54 -16.12 -26.46
N GLU A 15 -16.58 -17.42 -26.14
CA GLU A 15 -16.21 -17.90 -24.81
C GLU A 15 -14.71 -17.69 -24.52
N ILE A 16 -13.84 -17.96 -25.50
CA ILE A 16 -12.41 -17.70 -25.40
C ILE A 16 -12.15 -16.21 -25.19
N LYS A 17 -12.80 -15.35 -25.98
CA LYS A 17 -12.69 -13.90 -25.84
C LYS A 17 -13.11 -13.44 -24.44
N ARG A 18 -14.26 -13.90 -23.94
CA ARG A 18 -14.75 -13.54 -22.59
C ARG A 18 -13.77 -13.95 -21.50
N LYS A 19 -13.12 -15.12 -21.63
CA LYS A 19 -12.10 -15.58 -20.67
C LYS A 19 -10.83 -14.73 -20.74
N ALA A 20 -10.40 -14.34 -21.94
CA ALA A 20 -9.27 -13.45 -22.12
C ALA A 20 -9.53 -12.06 -21.50
N ASP A 21 -10.70 -11.47 -21.79
CA ASP A 21 -11.11 -10.18 -21.22
C ASP A 21 -11.15 -10.22 -19.68
N LEU A 22 -11.67 -11.30 -19.09
CA LEU A 22 -11.70 -11.50 -17.64
C LEU A 22 -10.29 -11.64 -17.05
N TYR A 23 -9.41 -12.36 -17.74
CA TYR A 23 -8.02 -12.54 -17.32
C TYR A 23 -7.27 -11.21 -17.31
N ASP A 24 -7.41 -10.41 -18.38
CA ASP A 24 -6.76 -9.09 -18.48
C ASP A 24 -7.25 -8.15 -17.37
N ALA A 25 -8.55 -8.11 -17.11
CA ALA A 25 -9.12 -7.34 -16.01
C ALA A 25 -8.56 -7.78 -14.65
N THR A 26 -8.46 -9.10 -14.42
CA THR A 26 -7.93 -9.67 -13.17
C THR A 26 -6.44 -9.35 -13.01
N LYS A 27 -5.66 -9.43 -14.09
CA LYS A 27 -4.24 -9.12 -14.12
C LYS A 27 -3.99 -7.67 -13.74
N VAL A 28 -4.73 -6.73 -14.33
CA VAL A 28 -4.64 -5.29 -14.01
C VAL A 28 -5.00 -5.03 -12.53
N SER A 29 -6.07 -5.65 -12.04
CA SER A 29 -6.46 -5.53 -10.63
C SER A 29 -5.39 -6.07 -9.68
N ASN A 30 -4.75 -7.20 -10.03
CA ASN A 30 -3.69 -7.79 -9.22
C ASN A 30 -2.45 -6.91 -9.20
N LEU A 31 -2.03 -6.37 -10.35
CA LEU A 31 -0.90 -5.42 -10.42
C LEU A 31 -1.17 -4.18 -9.56
N ALA A 32 -2.36 -3.60 -9.65
CA ALA A 32 -2.74 -2.46 -8.82
C ALA A 32 -2.73 -2.79 -7.31
N ARG A 33 -3.09 -4.02 -6.94
CA ARG A 33 -3.01 -4.49 -5.55
C ARG A 33 -1.57 -4.65 -5.09
N GLU A 34 -0.71 -5.23 -5.93
CA GLU A 34 0.73 -5.40 -5.66
C GLU A 34 1.40 -4.03 -5.50
N GLU A 35 1.12 -3.07 -6.38
CA GLU A 35 1.66 -1.70 -6.28
C GLU A 35 1.25 -1.01 -4.97
N ARG A 36 -0.02 -1.14 -4.55
CA ARG A 36 -0.48 -0.59 -3.26
C ARG A 36 0.25 -1.24 -2.09
N GLN A 37 0.46 -2.55 -2.15
CA GLN A 37 1.16 -3.29 -1.10
C GLN A 37 2.64 -2.89 -1.01
N ILE A 38 3.31 -2.70 -2.15
CA ILE A 38 4.70 -2.22 -2.20
C ILE A 38 4.78 -0.83 -1.57
N LYS A 39 3.92 0.10 -1.98
CA LYS A 39 3.90 1.48 -1.43
C LYS A 39 3.66 1.49 0.08
N PHE A 40 2.76 0.64 0.56
CA PHE A 40 2.51 0.49 2.00
C PHE A 40 3.77 -0.01 2.74
N ILE A 41 4.43 -1.06 2.22
CA ILE A 41 5.67 -1.58 2.82
C ILE A 41 6.78 -0.52 2.81
N GLU A 42 6.94 0.22 1.70
CA GLU A 42 7.93 1.30 1.60
C GLU A 42 7.66 2.41 2.63
N SER A 43 6.40 2.80 2.82
CA SER A 43 6.00 3.78 3.83
C SER A 43 6.35 3.30 5.24
N LEU A 44 6.05 2.03 5.56
CA LEU A 44 6.40 1.46 6.85
C LEU A 44 7.91 1.37 7.08
N CYS A 45 8.67 0.92 6.09
CA CYS A 45 10.13 0.91 6.17
C CYS A 45 10.66 2.32 6.44
N HIS A 46 10.11 3.32 5.76
CA HIS A 46 10.50 4.71 5.97
C HIS A 46 10.22 5.19 7.40
N THR A 47 9.04 4.89 7.96
CA THR A 47 8.74 5.27 9.35
C THR A 47 9.67 4.58 10.36
N ILE A 48 10.02 3.31 10.14
CA ILE A 48 10.94 2.56 10.99
C ILE A 48 12.36 3.13 10.90
N GLU A 49 12.85 3.43 9.70
CA GLU A 49 14.16 4.05 9.50
C GLU A 49 14.23 5.40 10.22
N LYS A 50 13.21 6.25 10.06
CA LYS A 50 13.12 7.56 10.73
C LYS A 50 13.07 7.43 12.26
N ALA A 51 12.32 6.47 12.78
CA ALA A 51 12.29 6.17 14.20
C ALA A 51 13.67 5.73 14.72
N ASN A 52 14.39 4.92 13.95
CA ASN A 52 15.71 4.44 14.32
C ASN A 52 16.79 5.54 14.27
N ASP A 53 16.72 6.43 13.29
CA ASP A 53 17.63 7.56 13.13
C ASP A 53 17.37 8.70 14.15
N SER A 54 16.17 8.70 14.76
CA SER A 54 15.77 9.72 15.73
C SER A 54 16.52 9.57 17.05
N LYS A 55 17.20 10.65 17.46
CA LYS A 55 17.90 10.74 18.75
C LYS A 55 16.99 11.15 19.91
N SER A 56 15.91 11.88 19.62
CA SER A 56 14.89 12.24 20.62
C SER A 56 13.89 11.09 20.79
N LEU A 57 13.57 10.77 22.04
CA LEU A 57 12.55 9.78 22.36
C LEU A 57 11.17 10.20 21.81
N GLU A 58 10.84 11.48 21.89
CA GLU A 58 9.55 12.04 21.46
C GLU A 58 9.40 12.00 19.93
N HIS A 59 10.48 12.28 19.18
CA HIS A 59 10.49 12.13 17.72
C HIS A 59 10.42 10.66 17.30
N LYS A 60 11.09 9.78 18.04
CA LYS A 60 11.00 8.34 17.82
C LYS A 60 9.58 7.83 18.03
N GLN A 61 8.94 8.27 19.11
CA GLN A 61 7.55 7.96 19.42
C GLN A 61 6.62 8.44 18.31
N PHE A 62 6.83 9.64 17.76
CA PHE A 62 6.07 10.15 16.62
C PHE A 62 6.13 9.24 15.39
N TYR A 63 7.32 8.82 14.97
CA TYR A 63 7.45 7.94 13.81
C TYR A 63 6.84 6.54 14.05
N ILE A 64 6.95 6.01 15.28
CA ILE A 64 6.29 4.76 15.66
C ILE A 64 4.77 4.92 15.61
N ALA A 65 4.25 6.01 16.18
CA ALA A 65 2.82 6.31 16.22
C ALA A 65 2.23 6.44 14.82
N ARG A 66 2.95 7.12 13.93
CA ARG A 66 2.58 7.24 12.51
C ARG A 66 2.56 5.87 11.82
N GLY A 67 3.56 5.02 12.02
CA GLY A 67 3.57 3.67 11.46
C GLY A 67 2.38 2.82 11.92
N ILE A 68 1.99 2.92 13.19
CA ILE A 68 0.82 2.21 13.74
C ILE A 68 -0.48 2.70 13.06
N ARG A 69 -0.63 4.01 12.84
CA ARG A 69 -1.79 4.55 12.10
C ARG A 69 -1.84 4.04 10.68
N GLU A 70 -0.72 4.07 9.96
CA GLU A 70 -0.64 3.57 8.59
C GLU A 70 -1.02 2.08 8.50
N ILE A 71 -0.63 1.25 9.48
CA ILE A 71 -1.08 -0.15 9.59
C ILE A 71 -2.59 -0.21 9.79
N CYS A 72 -3.13 0.54 10.75
CA CYS A 72 -4.56 0.52 11.07
C CYS A 72 -5.40 0.94 9.85
N GLU A 73 -5.01 2.02 9.17
CA GLU A 73 -5.68 2.50 7.96
C GLU A 73 -5.63 1.47 6.83
N ASN A 74 -4.47 0.84 6.60
CA ASN A 74 -4.31 -0.13 5.52
C ASN A 74 -5.13 -1.41 5.74
N TYR A 75 -5.30 -1.85 6.99
CA TYR A 75 -6.07 -3.04 7.34
C TYR A 75 -7.51 -2.75 7.78
N GLY A 76 -7.93 -1.47 7.79
CA GLY A 76 -9.26 -1.07 8.23
C GLY A 76 -9.52 -1.35 9.72
N MET A 77 -8.46 -1.29 10.54
CA MET A 77 -8.55 -1.47 11.99
C MET A 77 -8.85 -0.14 12.66
N ASP A 78 -9.68 -0.16 13.70
CA ASP A 78 -9.91 1.02 14.53
C ASP A 78 -8.73 1.23 15.48
N LEU A 79 -8.07 2.39 15.37
CA LEU A 79 -6.88 2.72 16.15
C LEU A 79 -7.20 2.77 17.66
N LEU A 80 -8.33 3.37 18.02
CA LEU A 80 -8.72 3.59 19.42
C LEU A 80 -9.12 2.26 20.09
N GLU A 81 -9.82 1.39 19.37
CA GLU A 81 -10.22 0.06 19.83
C GLU A 81 -9.02 -0.86 20.05
N ASN A 82 -8.02 -0.82 19.16
CA ASN A 82 -6.88 -1.73 19.19
C ASN A 82 -5.70 -1.22 20.02
N TYR A 83 -5.50 0.10 20.09
CA TYR A 83 -4.31 0.72 20.69
C TYR A 83 -4.63 1.81 21.72
N GLY A 84 -5.89 2.18 21.91
CA GLY A 84 -6.29 3.20 22.88
C GLY A 84 -5.85 4.62 22.50
N GLU A 85 -5.61 5.45 23.51
CA GLU A 85 -5.03 6.79 23.32
C GLU A 85 -3.52 6.65 23.08
N LEU A 86 -3.16 6.58 21.81
CA LEU A 86 -1.78 6.46 21.39
C LEU A 86 -1.03 7.78 21.62
N ASP A 87 0.07 7.75 22.38
CA ASP A 87 0.97 8.90 22.48
C ASP A 87 1.61 9.19 21.12
N GLU A 88 1.28 10.35 20.55
CA GLU A 88 1.74 10.78 19.23
C GLU A 88 3.18 11.30 19.24
N GLY A 89 3.79 11.48 20.40
CA GLY A 89 5.11 12.10 20.52
C GLY A 89 5.12 13.53 19.95
N GLN A 90 6.27 13.95 19.41
CA GLN A 90 6.46 15.28 18.84
C GLN A 90 6.92 15.19 17.40
N ASP A 91 6.28 15.97 16.52
CA ASP A 91 6.67 16.07 15.11
C ASP A 91 7.97 16.86 14.98
N PRO A 92 9.07 16.25 14.49
CA PRO A 92 10.35 16.93 14.29
C PRO A 92 10.30 18.08 13.28
N GLU A 93 9.27 18.17 12.44
CA GLU A 93 9.10 19.28 11.50
C GLU A 93 8.37 20.48 12.09
N ALA A 94 7.57 20.27 13.14
CA ALA A 94 6.90 21.35 13.87
C ALA A 94 7.88 22.20 14.71
N GLU A 95 9.09 21.70 14.99
CA GLU A 95 10.15 22.43 15.70
C GLU A 95 10.98 23.37 14.80
N LYS A 96 10.89 23.26 13.47
CA LYS A 96 11.69 24.12 12.58
C LYS A 96 11.17 25.56 12.69
N PRO A 97 11.99 26.54 13.12
CA PRO A 97 11.55 27.92 13.20
C PRO A 97 11.20 28.41 11.79
N VAL A 98 10.00 28.97 11.64
CA VAL A 98 9.59 29.65 10.42
C VAL A 98 10.54 30.83 10.22
N ILE A 99 11.48 30.70 9.30
CA ILE A 99 12.34 31.81 8.89
C ILE A 99 11.46 32.72 8.03
N SER A 100 10.76 33.66 8.67
CA SER A 100 10.07 34.75 7.97
C SER A 100 11.10 35.55 7.18
N THR A 101 10.97 35.52 5.85
CA THR A 101 11.72 36.39 4.93
C THR A 101 11.00 37.72 4.78
#